data_AF-A0A163G8I9-F1
#
_entry.id   AF-A0A163G8I9-F1
#
_cell.length_a   1.000
_cell.length_b   1.000
_cell.length_c   1.000
_cell.angle_alpha   90.00
_cell.angle_beta   90.00
_cell.angle_gamma   90.00
#
_symmetry.space_group_name_H-M   'P 1'
#
loop_
_entity.id
_entity.type
_entity.pdbx_description
1 polymer ?
#
loop_
_entity_poly.entity_id
_entity_poly.type
_entity_poly.pdbx_seq_one_letter_code
_entity_poly.pdbx_strand_id
1 'polypeptide(L)'
;MDTSENTYKITHYYSRNHEKYSVFVQTEINLPQFIDILGAIIFKFEELVPEQDCMDEQHLISILTKFFNVKDVTKKCQGHMKYTRIPLDQWEITNTFLISDNPTFVITQIDLYEVREFCNGIDLNEKMENLLPQSKEFELEIRRGHEFYYSRVST
;
A
#
# COMPACT_ATOMS: atom_id res chain seq x y z
N MET A 1 9.21 -10.28 22.96
CA MET A 1 9.67 -9.05 22.29
C MET A 1 8.42 -8.22 22.11
N ASP A 2 8.45 -6.97 22.57
CA ASP A 2 7.33 -6.04 22.36
C ASP A 2 7.34 -5.71 20.86
N THR A 3 6.56 -6.43 20.06
CA THR A 3 6.46 -6.16 18.62
C THR A 3 5.57 -4.93 18.47
N SER A 4 6.19 -3.75 18.51
CA SER A 4 5.47 -2.51 18.23
C SER A 4 5.00 -2.56 16.77
N GLU A 5 3.69 -2.64 16.56
CA GLU A 5 3.09 -2.58 15.22
C GLU A 5 3.44 -1.24 14.54
N ASN A 6 4.00 -1.32 13.34
CA ASN A 6 4.27 -0.16 12.50
C ASN A 6 2.97 0.35 11.89
N THR A 7 2.79 1.67 11.81
CA THR A 7 1.66 2.27 11.09
C THR A 7 2.13 2.90 9.80
N TYR A 8 1.61 2.40 8.68
CA TYR A 8 1.89 2.93 7.35
C TYR A 8 0.67 3.63 6.77
N LYS A 9 0.88 4.79 6.15
CA LYS A 9 -0.09 5.46 5.29
C LYS A 9 0.29 5.15 3.84
N ILE A 10 -0.56 4.43 3.13
CA ILE A 10 -0.35 4.11 1.72
C ILE A 10 -1.11 5.15 0.89
N THR A 11 -0.43 5.74 -0.10
CA THR A 11 -0.99 6.73 -1.00
C THR A 11 -0.36 6.58 -2.38
N HIS A 12 -0.93 7.27 -3.37
CA HIS A 12 -0.37 7.37 -4.71
C HIS A 12 -0.15 8.84 -5.09
N TYR A 13 1.03 9.18 -5.64
CA TYR A 13 1.42 10.54 -6.03
C TYR A 13 0.39 11.20 -6.95
N TYR A 14 -0.09 10.45 -7.95
CA TYR A 14 -1.11 10.92 -8.89
C TYR A 14 -2.56 10.82 -8.38
N SER A 15 -2.78 10.57 -7.09
CA SER A 15 -4.13 10.48 -6.54
C SER A 15 -4.87 11.81 -6.69
N ARG A 16 -6.10 11.77 -7.24
CA ARG A 16 -6.94 12.96 -7.39
C ARG A 16 -7.40 13.57 -6.06
N ASN A 17 -7.37 12.76 -4.99
CA ASN A 17 -7.75 13.19 -3.65
C ASN A 17 -7.11 12.27 -2.60
N HIS A 18 -5.92 12.64 -2.13
CA HIS A 18 -5.21 11.90 -1.08
C HIS A 18 -6.02 11.76 0.21
N GLU A 19 -6.85 12.76 0.57
CA GLU A 19 -7.68 12.68 1.78
C GLU A 19 -8.72 11.57 1.72
N LYS A 20 -9.24 11.30 0.52
CA LYS A 20 -10.27 10.30 0.29
C LYS A 20 -9.70 8.92 0.03
N TYR A 21 -8.57 8.84 -0.66
CA TYR A 21 -8.05 7.58 -1.20
C TYR A 21 -6.83 7.03 -0.47
N SER A 22 -6.12 7.84 0.33
CA SER A 22 -5.07 7.29 1.20
C SER A 22 -5.66 6.35 2.24
N VAL A 23 -4.90 5.30 2.54
CA VAL A 23 -5.31 4.25 3.46
C VAL A 23 -4.26 4.03 4.52
N PHE A 24 -4.66 3.57 5.70
CA PHE A 24 -3.74 3.32 6.80
C PHE A 24 -3.76 1.86 7.20
N VAL A 25 -2.58 1.32 7.42
CA VAL A 25 -2.40 -0.07 7.82
C VAL A 25 -1.49 -0.19 9.03
N GLN A 26 -1.71 -1.23 9.83
CA GLN A 26 -0.84 -1.64 10.93
C GLN A 26 -0.29 -3.04 10.70
N THR A 27 1.01 -3.22 10.90
CA THR A 27 1.69 -4.50 10.68
C THR A 27 2.99 -4.61 11.48
N GLU A 28 3.42 -5.84 11.76
CA GLU A 28 4.75 -6.12 12.32
C GLU A 28 5.86 -6.14 11.25
N ILE A 29 5.48 -6.13 9.97
CA ILE A 29 6.43 -6.06 8.85
C ILE A 29 7.18 -4.73 8.93
N ASN A 30 8.51 -4.78 8.84
CA ASN A 30 9.35 -3.59 8.85
C ASN A 30 9.29 -2.84 7.51
N LEU A 31 9.71 -1.58 7.50
CA LEU A 31 9.51 -0.70 6.34
C LEU A 31 10.19 -1.20 5.06
N PRO A 32 11.47 -1.61 5.05
CA PRO A 32 12.09 -2.15 3.83
C PRO A 32 11.37 -3.38 3.27
N GLN A 33 11.04 -4.34 4.14
CA GLN A 33 10.31 -5.54 3.71
C GLN A 33 8.91 -5.21 3.21
N PHE A 34 8.24 -4.23 3.83
CA PHE A 34 6.91 -3.82 3.42
C PHE A 34 6.93 -3.14 2.05
N ILE A 35 7.92 -2.28 1.77
CA ILE A 35 8.14 -1.69 0.44
C ILE A 35 8.34 -2.78 -0.62
N ASP A 36 9.16 -3.79 -0.33
CA ASP A 36 9.39 -4.90 -1.26
C ASP A 36 8.13 -5.71 -1.54
N ILE A 37 7.31 -5.97 -0.51
CA ILE A 37 6.00 -6.64 -0.66
C ILE A 37 5.06 -5.79 -1.53
N LEU A 38 4.97 -4.48 -1.26
CA LEU A 38 4.14 -3.57 -2.04
C LEU A 38 4.56 -3.55 -3.51
N GLY A 39 5.86 -3.41 -3.78
CA GLY A 39 6.41 -3.48 -5.13
C GLY A 39 6.08 -4.81 -5.82
N ALA A 40 6.33 -5.94 -5.16
CA ALA A 40 6.01 -7.26 -5.71
C ALA A 40 4.52 -7.43 -6.02
N ILE A 41 3.62 -6.93 -5.16
CA ILE A 41 2.17 -6.96 -5.42
C ILE A 41 1.80 -6.11 -6.64
N ILE A 42 2.36 -4.91 -6.77
CA ILE A 42 2.12 -4.01 -7.92
C ILE A 42 2.54 -4.70 -9.22
N PHE A 43 3.76 -5.24 -9.28
CA PHE A 43 4.24 -5.94 -10.48
C PHE A 43 3.45 -7.21 -10.79
N LYS A 44 3.04 -7.97 -9.75
CA LYS A 44 2.19 -9.13 -9.98
C LYS A 44 0.82 -8.74 -10.52
N PHE A 45 0.29 -7.58 -10.13
CA PHE A 45 -0.92 -7.05 -10.72
C PHE A 45 -0.72 -6.63 -12.18
N GLU A 46 0.36 -5.93 -12.51
CA GLU A 46 0.72 -5.58 -13.90
C GLU A 46 0.91 -6.84 -14.78
N GLU A 47 1.40 -7.96 -14.23
CA GLU A 47 1.53 -9.24 -14.94
C GLU A 47 0.16 -9.89 -15.23
N LEU A 48 -0.78 -9.77 -14.30
CA LEU A 48 -2.04 -10.50 -14.35
C LEU A 48 -3.21 -9.68 -14.91
N VAL A 49 -3.16 -8.36 -14.86
CA VAL A 49 -4.26 -7.44 -15.21
C VAL A 49 -3.82 -6.53 -16.37
N PRO A 50 -4.71 -6.18 -17.33
CA PRO A 50 -4.35 -5.32 -18.44
C PRO A 50 -3.74 -3.98 -18.03
N GLU A 51 -2.76 -3.51 -18.81
CA GLU A 51 -1.93 -2.33 -18.54
C GLU A 51 -2.71 -1.02 -18.31
N GLN A 52 -3.94 -0.92 -18.83
CA GLN A 52 -4.78 0.25 -18.64
C GLN A 52 -5.35 0.42 -17.22
N ASP A 53 -5.28 -0.63 -16.38
CA ASP A 53 -5.83 -0.60 -15.02
C ASP A 53 -4.71 -0.31 -14.01
N CYS A 54 -5.00 0.56 -13.04
CA CYS A 54 -4.13 0.79 -11.89
C CYS A 54 -4.73 0.10 -10.66
N MET A 55 -3.88 -0.42 -9.77
CA MET A 55 -4.35 -0.97 -8.50
C MET A 55 -4.87 0.16 -7.58
N ASP A 56 -6.14 0.08 -7.18
CA ASP A 56 -6.78 0.91 -6.17
C ASP A 56 -6.34 0.49 -4.77
N GLU A 57 -6.18 1.48 -3.90
CA GLU A 57 -5.62 1.30 -2.57
C GLU A 57 -6.49 0.40 -1.68
N GLN A 58 -7.81 0.33 -1.90
CA GLN A 58 -8.70 -0.58 -1.18
C GLN A 58 -8.53 -2.03 -1.63
N HIS A 59 -8.29 -2.24 -2.92
CA HIS A 59 -7.95 -3.57 -3.45
C HIS A 59 -6.60 -4.04 -2.90
N LEU A 60 -5.60 -3.15 -2.85
CA LEU A 60 -4.34 -3.44 -2.19
C LEU A 60 -4.53 -3.83 -0.71
N ILE A 61 -5.36 -3.11 0.05
CA ILE A 61 -5.67 -3.49 1.45
C ILE A 61 -6.28 -4.88 1.53
N SER A 62 -7.22 -5.24 0.65
CA SER A 62 -7.87 -6.55 0.74
C SER A 62 -6.85 -7.69 0.56
N ILE A 63 -5.87 -7.50 -0.32
CA ILE A 63 -4.74 -8.42 -0.49
C ILE A 63 -3.86 -8.45 0.76
N LEU A 64 -3.43 -7.28 1.25
CA LEU A 64 -2.53 -7.18 2.41
C LEU A 64 -3.14 -7.81 3.67
N THR A 65 -4.41 -7.52 3.94
CA THR A 65 -5.13 -8.03 5.11
C THR A 65 -5.32 -9.54 5.05
N LYS A 66 -5.59 -10.08 3.86
CA LYS A 66 -5.84 -11.50 3.65
C LYS A 66 -4.59 -12.36 3.69
N PHE A 67 -3.47 -11.88 3.14
CA PHE A 67 -2.29 -12.71 2.90
C PHE A 67 -1.06 -12.33 3.72
N PHE A 68 -0.99 -11.12 4.28
CA PHE A 68 0.22 -10.60 4.92
C PHE A 68 0.03 -10.21 6.39
N ASN A 69 -1.08 -10.65 7.02
CA ASN A 69 -1.42 -10.34 8.41
C ASN A 69 -1.39 -8.82 8.71
N VAL A 70 -1.81 -8.01 7.73
CA VAL A 70 -1.90 -6.56 7.85
C VAL A 70 -3.29 -6.17 8.38
N LYS A 71 -3.37 -5.16 9.24
CA LYS A 71 -4.64 -4.63 9.76
C LYS A 71 -4.99 -3.33 9.05
N ASP A 72 -6.20 -3.21 8.51
CA ASP A 72 -6.72 -1.91 8.07
C ASP A 72 -7.11 -1.06 9.28
N VAL A 73 -6.44 0.07 9.44
CA VAL A 73 -6.69 1.04 10.52
C VAL A 73 -7.09 2.41 9.98
N THR A 74 -7.53 2.48 8.71
CA THR A 74 -7.88 3.73 8.02
C THR A 74 -8.86 4.59 8.82
N LYS A 75 -9.93 3.99 9.36
CA LYS A 75 -10.92 4.71 10.19
C LYS A 75 -10.32 5.25 11.50
N LYS A 76 -9.45 4.48 12.14
CA LYS A 76 -8.79 4.87 13.41
C LYS A 76 -7.82 6.03 13.18
N CYS A 77 -7.11 6.02 12.06
CA CYS A 77 -6.07 7.00 11.74
C CYS A 77 -6.57 8.20 10.91
N GLN A 78 -7.84 8.23 10.51
CA GLN A 78 -8.40 9.31 9.68
C GLN A 78 -8.18 10.70 10.29
N GLY A 79 -8.30 10.84 11.61
CA GLY A 79 -8.04 12.10 12.33
C GLY A 79 -6.60 12.60 12.22
N HIS A 80 -5.66 11.71 11.89
CA HIS A 80 -4.26 12.04 11.72
C HIS A 80 -3.88 12.53 10.33
N MET A 81 -4.79 12.45 9.35
CA MET A 81 -4.52 12.86 7.96
C MET A 81 -3.93 14.26 7.86
N LYS A 82 -4.44 15.22 8.63
CA LYS A 82 -3.98 16.61 8.64
C LYS A 82 -2.51 16.77 9.07
N TYR A 83 -1.97 15.86 9.88
CA TYR A 83 -0.58 15.90 10.35
C TYR A 83 0.41 15.25 9.36
N THR A 84 -0.11 14.57 8.33
CA THR A 84 0.69 13.88 7.30
C THR A 84 0.61 14.60 5.95
N ARG A 85 0.25 15.89 5.95
CA ARG A 85 0.15 16.71 4.74
C ARG A 85 1.47 17.43 4.51
N ILE A 86 2.13 17.11 3.41
CA ILE A 86 3.30 17.81 2.91
C ILE A 86 3.10 18.13 1.42
N PRO A 87 3.73 19.22 0.91
CA PRO A 87 3.74 19.54 -0.52
C PRO A 87 4.25 18.37 -1.37
N LEU A 88 3.64 18.14 -2.55
CA LEU A 88 3.97 17.01 -3.43
C LEU A 88 5.42 17.02 -3.92
N ASP A 89 6.02 18.19 -4.08
CA ASP A 89 7.43 18.38 -4.46
C ASP A 89 8.43 17.96 -3.36
N GLN A 90 7.93 17.66 -2.16
CA GLN A 90 8.71 17.16 -1.01
C GLN A 90 8.46 15.66 -0.75
N TRP A 91 7.71 14.98 -1.61
CA TRP A 91 7.46 13.56 -1.45
C TRP A 91 8.71 12.77 -1.79
N GLU A 92 9.00 11.78 -0.96
CA GLU A 92 9.98 10.74 -1.23
C GLU A 92 9.24 9.40 -1.28
N ILE A 93 9.94 8.29 -1.58
CA ILE A 93 9.36 6.94 -1.46
C ILE A 93 8.65 6.77 -0.12
N THR A 94 9.25 7.31 0.94
CA THR A 94 8.67 7.34 2.28
C THR A 94 8.84 8.67 2.98
N ASN A 95 7.81 9.13 3.69
CA ASN A 95 7.92 10.29 4.59
C ASN A 95 7.41 9.91 5.98
N THR A 96 8.22 10.11 7.03
CA THR A 96 7.86 9.73 8.40
C THR A 96 7.41 10.94 9.23
N PHE A 97 6.28 10.80 9.91
CA PHE A 97 5.64 11.82 10.71
C PHE A 97 5.57 11.40 12.17
N LEU A 98 6.12 12.24 13.05
CA LEU A 98 5.96 12.11 14.50
C LEU A 98 4.77 12.94 14.96
N ILE A 99 3.69 12.28 15.36
CA ILE A 99 2.47 12.91 15.83
C ILE A 99 2.50 12.94 17.36
N SER A 100 2.72 14.14 17.90
CA SER A 100 2.76 14.38 19.35
C SER A 100 1.34 14.49 19.91
N ASP A 101 0.63 13.37 19.97
CA ASP A 101 -0.73 13.27 20.51
C ASP A 101 -0.71 12.19 21.59
N ASN A 102 -0.62 12.55 22.88
CA ASN A 102 -0.36 11.61 23.99
C ASN A 102 -1.21 10.32 23.91
N PRO A 103 -0.62 9.12 23.66
CA PRO A 103 0.81 8.82 23.46
C PRO A 103 1.31 9.07 22.04
N THR A 104 2.54 9.61 21.91
CA THR A 104 3.20 9.88 20.63
C THR A 104 3.03 8.73 19.62
N PHE A 105 2.56 9.09 18.43
CA PHE A 105 2.22 8.15 17.37
C PHE A 105 3.09 8.41 16.14
N VAL A 106 3.66 7.36 15.54
CA VAL A 106 4.50 7.47 14.33
C VAL A 106 3.72 6.92 13.14
N ILE A 107 3.66 7.70 12.06
CA ILE A 107 3.10 7.27 10.78
C ILE A 107 4.17 7.44 9.71
N THR A 108 4.47 6.38 8.97
CA THR A 108 5.29 6.48 7.76
C THR A 108 4.37 6.43 6.54
N GLN A 109 4.33 7.51 5.78
CA GLN A 109 3.72 7.55 4.47
C GLN A 109 4.60 6.80 3.48
N ILE A 110 3.97 6.02 2.60
CA ILE A 110 4.58 5.29 1.49
C ILE A 110 3.83 5.69 0.22
N ASP A 111 4.57 6.17 -0.76
CA ASP A 111 4.01 6.48 -2.08
C ASP A 111 4.17 5.29 -3.04
N LEU A 112 3.05 4.76 -3.53
CA LEU A 112 3.02 3.59 -4.41
C LEU A 112 3.67 3.87 -5.77
N TYR A 113 3.60 5.11 -6.27
CA TYR A 113 4.26 5.48 -7.52
C TYR A 113 5.79 5.38 -7.38
N GLU A 114 6.34 6.03 -6.35
CA GLU A 114 7.77 5.95 -6.06
C GLU A 114 8.23 4.53 -5.67
N VAL A 115 7.40 3.73 -4.98
CA VAL A 115 7.70 2.30 -4.74
C VAL A 115 7.83 1.53 -6.05
N ARG A 116 6.89 1.75 -6.98
CA ARG A 116 6.91 1.09 -8.30
C ARG A 116 8.17 1.48 -9.08
N GLU A 117 8.51 2.76 -9.12
CA GLU A 117 9.72 3.25 -9.81
C GLU A 117 11.00 2.75 -9.14
N PHE A 118 11.05 2.72 -7.81
CA PHE A 118 12.19 2.19 -7.05
C PHE A 118 12.41 0.69 -7.30
N CYS A 119 11.33 -0.09 -7.39
CA CYS A 119 11.40 -1.52 -7.66
C CYS A 119 11.59 -1.86 -9.15
N ASN A 120 11.38 -0.90 -10.06
CA ASN A 120 11.56 -1.08 -11.49
C ASN A 120 13.05 -1.35 -11.82
N GLY A 121 13.34 -2.49 -12.46
CA GLY A 121 14.71 -2.89 -12.83
C GLY A 121 15.47 -3.71 -11.78
N ILE A 122 14.85 -4.04 -10.64
CA ILE A 122 15.33 -5.08 -9.72
C ILE A 122 14.95 -6.47 -10.29
N ASP A 123 15.57 -7.57 -9.82
CA ASP A 123 15.13 -8.93 -10.16
C ASP A 123 13.73 -9.21 -9.58
N LEU A 124 12.72 -8.74 -10.30
CA LEU A 124 11.31 -8.79 -9.90
C LEU A 124 10.80 -10.21 -9.80
N ASN A 125 11.31 -11.12 -10.63
CA ASN A 125 10.91 -12.53 -10.60
C ASN A 125 11.34 -13.17 -9.29
N GLU A 126 12.61 -13.00 -8.90
CA GLU A 126 13.11 -13.51 -7.62
C GLU A 126 12.34 -12.91 -6.43
N LYS A 127 12.04 -11.61 -6.47
CA LYS A 127 11.24 -10.97 -5.41
C LYS A 127 9.81 -11.50 -5.35
N MET A 128 9.13 -11.64 -6.48
CA MET A 128 7.77 -12.17 -6.52
C MET A 128 7.72 -13.63 -6.04
N GLU A 129 8.69 -14.46 -6.43
CA GLU A 129 8.78 -15.86 -6.00
C GLU A 129 8.97 -15.99 -4.48
N ASN A 130 9.82 -15.14 -3.90
CA ASN A 130 10.19 -15.22 -2.48
C ASN A 130 9.21 -14.49 -1.54
N LEU A 131 8.54 -13.44 -2.01
CA LEU A 131 7.73 -12.57 -1.15
C LEU A 131 6.23 -12.79 -1.29
N LEU A 132 5.75 -13.27 -2.44
CA LEU A 132 4.32 -13.44 -2.67
C LEU A 132 3.86 -14.87 -2.36
N PRO A 133 2.62 -15.04 -1.85
CA PRO A 133 2.02 -16.36 -1.74
C PRO A 133 1.87 -17.02 -3.12
N GLN A 134 2.42 -18.21 -3.29
CA GLN A 134 2.39 -18.97 -4.55
C GLN A 134 1.07 -19.74 -4.78
N SER A 135 -0.04 -19.21 -4.25
CA SER A 135 -1.34 -19.88 -4.28
C SER A 135 -2.23 -19.34 -5.40
N LYS A 136 -3.03 -20.22 -6.02
CA LYS A 136 -4.08 -19.80 -6.97
C LYS A 136 -5.07 -18.82 -6.35
N GLU A 137 -5.30 -18.94 -5.05
CA GLU A 137 -6.18 -18.02 -4.32
C GLU A 137 -5.63 -16.59 -4.32
N PHE A 138 -4.31 -16.43 -4.13
CA PHE A 138 -3.64 -15.14 -4.19
C PHE A 138 -3.75 -14.52 -5.58
N GLU A 139 -3.45 -15.27 -6.65
CA GLU A 139 -3.58 -14.76 -8.02
C GLU A 139 -5.02 -14.37 -8.37
N LEU A 140 -6.01 -15.14 -7.90
CA LEU A 140 -7.42 -14.78 -8.06
C LEU A 140 -7.75 -13.48 -7.33
N GLU A 141 -7.24 -13.27 -6.12
CA GLU A 141 -7.44 -12.01 -5.39
C GLU A 141 -6.79 -10.82 -6.10
N ILE A 142 -5.61 -11.00 -6.71
CA ILE A 142 -4.96 -9.98 -7.54
C ILE A 142 -5.83 -9.66 -8.76
N ARG A 143 -6.38 -10.68 -9.45
CA ARG A 143 -7.21 -10.47 -10.64
C ARG A 143 -8.59 -9.89 -10.33
N ARG A 144 -9.12 -10.11 -9.12
CA ARG A 144 -10.45 -9.62 -8.70
C ARG A 144 -10.60 -8.09 -8.77
N GLY A 145 -9.50 -7.35 -8.79
CA GLY A 145 -9.52 -5.90 -9.03
C GLY A 145 -10.36 -5.52 -10.26
N HIS A 146 -10.25 -6.30 -11.36
CA HIS A 146 -10.97 -6.05 -12.59
C HIS A 146 -12.51 -5.97 -12.39
N GLU A 147 -13.13 -6.85 -11.60
CA GLU A 147 -14.57 -6.77 -11.29
C GLU A 147 -14.93 -5.60 -10.34
N PHE A 148 -13.97 -5.18 -9.51
CA PHE A 148 -14.11 -4.05 -8.58
C PHE A 148 -14.12 -2.69 -9.31
N TYR A 149 -13.36 -2.54 -10.39
CA TYR A 149 -13.27 -1.29 -11.17
C TYR A 149 -14.52 -1.03 -12.02
N TYR A 150 -15.07 -2.05 -12.70
CA TYR A 150 -16.22 -1.87 -13.59
C TYR A 150 -17.57 -1.73 -12.87
N SER A 151 -17.67 -2.17 -11.62
CA SER A 151 -18.90 -2.00 -10.81
C SER A 151 -19.08 -0.58 -10.24
N ARG A 152 -18.00 0.21 -10.13
CA ARG A 152 -18.04 1.63 -9.66
C ARG A 152 -18.33 2.66 -10.74
N VAL A 153 -18.25 2.29 -12.03
CA VAL A 153 -18.58 3.19 -13.15
C VAL A 153 -20.08 3.14 -13.51
N SER A 154 -20.84 2.25 -12.86
CA SER A 154 -22.27 2.02 -13.13
C SER A 154 -23.22 2.58 -12.06
N THR A 155 -22.75 3.45 -11.17
CA THR A 155 -23.54 4.13 -10.12
C THR A 155 -23.20 5.61 -10.05
#